data_AF-A0A2D4ZQP3-F1
#
_entry.id   AF-A0A2D4ZQP3-F1
#
_cell.length_a   1.000
_cell.length_b   1.000
_cell.length_c   1.000
_cell.angle_alpha   90.00
_cell.angle_beta   90.00
_cell.angle_gamma   90.00
#
_symmetry.space_group_name_H-M   'P 1'
#
loop_
_entity.id
_entity.type
_entity.pdbx_description
1 polymer ?
#
loop_
_entity_poly.entity_id
_entity_poly.type
_entity_poly.pdbx_seq_one_letter_code
_entity_poly.pdbx_strand_id
1 'polypeptide(L)'
;MKTEINPEETKISGRLIETIGGVSNDETSKRIEYLTENHLKKMGVDKSGWEILYRDPNDGRLWIKWFPQSEMQGGGPPELKVIDANEAKKKFSYG
;
A
#
# COMPACT_ATOMS: atom_id res chain seq x y z
N MET A 1 12.71 -11.34 3.45
CA MET A 1 11.47 -10.55 3.31
C MET A 1 10.41 -11.41 2.61
N LYS A 2 9.14 -11.38 3.05
CA LYS A 2 8.05 -12.13 2.38
C LYS A 2 7.65 -11.40 1.10
N THR A 3 7.64 -12.10 -0.03
CA THR A 3 7.40 -11.53 -1.37
C THR A 3 5.98 -11.74 -1.88
N GLU A 4 5.15 -12.48 -1.12
CA GLU A 4 3.77 -12.81 -1.46
C GLU A 4 2.81 -12.26 -0.40
N ILE A 5 1.54 -12.11 -0.79
CA ILE A 5 0.43 -11.73 0.08
C ILE A 5 -0.33 -13.00 0.46
N ASN A 6 -0.53 -13.22 1.76
CA ASN A 6 -1.35 -14.33 2.23
C ASN A 6 -2.83 -14.09 1.84
N PRO A 7 -3.58 -15.12 1.41
CA PRO A 7 -5.01 -14.99 1.14
C PRO A 7 -5.84 -14.37 2.28
N GLU A 8 -5.42 -14.55 3.53
CA GLU A 8 -6.10 -14.00 4.72
C GLU A 8 -5.63 -12.58 5.08
N GLU A 9 -4.54 -12.09 4.47
CA GLU A 9 -4.07 -10.72 4.70
C GLU A 9 -5.04 -9.74 4.04
N THR A 10 -5.65 -8.86 4.84
CA THR A 10 -6.54 -7.79 4.36
C THR A 10 -5.95 -6.39 4.61
N LYS A 11 -4.85 -6.32 5.37
CA LYS A 11 -4.17 -5.08 5.74
C LYS A 11 -2.69 -5.35 6.00
N ILE A 12 -1.82 -4.50 5.46
CA ILE A 12 -0.38 -4.50 5.70
C ILE A 12 0.02 -3.06 6.01
N SER A 13 0.50 -2.81 7.23
CA SER A 13 0.80 -1.46 7.71
C SER A 13 2.28 -1.34 8.04
N GLY A 14 3.01 -0.52 7.28
CA GLY A 14 4.36 -0.14 7.61
C GLY A 14 4.44 0.65 8.93
N ARG A 15 5.62 0.69 9.52
CA ARG A 15 5.93 1.54 10.68
C ARG A 15 7.27 2.22 10.48
N LEU A 16 7.39 3.38 11.13
CA LEU A 16 8.66 4.04 11.33
C LEU A 16 9.28 3.54 12.63
N ILE A 17 10.53 3.13 12.58
CA ILE A 17 11.31 2.65 13.73
C ILE A 17 12.39 3.70 14.03
N GLU A 18 12.49 4.05 15.31
CA GLU A 18 13.60 4.86 15.81
C GLU A 18 14.89 4.04 15.83
N THR A 19 15.93 4.60 15.22
CA THR A 19 17.27 4.03 15.14
C THR A 19 18.26 5.02 15.72
N ILE A 20 19.47 4.54 16.05
CA ILE A 20 20.55 5.34 16.64
C ILE A 20 20.90 6.58 15.78
N GLY A 21 20.59 6.58 14.48
CA GLY A 21 20.84 7.68 13.54
C GLY A 21 19.60 8.44 13.05
N GLY A 22 18.42 8.22 13.64
CA GLY A 22 17.16 8.86 13.22
C GLY A 22 16.04 7.86 12.99
N VAL A 23 15.08 8.21 12.14
CA VAL A 23 13.89 7.37 11.88
C VAL A 23 14.06 6.59 10.57
N SER A 24 13.74 5.29 10.57
CA SER A 24 13.83 4.43 9.39
C SER A 24 12.57 3.61 9.17
N ASN A 25 12.31 3.23 7.92
CA ASN A 25 11.23 2.31 7.57
C ASN A 25 11.48 0.89 8.11
N ASP A 26 10.44 0.29 8.70
CA ASP A 26 10.48 -1.11 9.12
C ASP A 26 10.49 -2.09 7.94
N GLU A 27 10.66 -3.37 8.25
CA GLU A 27 10.62 -4.44 7.25
C GLU A 27 9.24 -4.54 6.58
N THR A 28 8.16 -4.11 7.24
CA THR A 28 6.81 -4.08 6.66
C THR A 28 6.66 -2.99 5.60
N SER A 29 7.17 -1.78 5.86
CA SER A 29 7.24 -0.70 4.89
C SER A 29 8.05 -1.13 3.66
N LYS A 30 9.22 -1.76 3.85
CA LYS A 30 10.03 -2.30 2.75
C LYS A 30 9.27 -3.39 1.97
N ARG A 31 8.53 -4.26 2.67
CA ARG A 31 7.68 -5.27 2.04
C ARG A 31 6.59 -4.63 1.20
N ILE A 32 5.93 -3.57 1.69
CA ILE A 32 4.90 -2.85 0.94
C ILE A 32 5.49 -2.27 -0.35
N GLU A 33 6.64 -1.59 -0.26
CA GLU A 33 7.30 -1.04 -1.46
C GLU A 33 7.61 -2.14 -2.47
N TYR A 34 8.23 -3.23 -2.02
CA TYR A 34 8.53 -4.37 -2.89
C TYR A 34 7.27 -4.96 -3.53
N LEU A 35 6.19 -5.17 -2.76
CA LEU A 35 4.93 -5.68 -3.29
C LEU A 35 4.37 -4.75 -4.36
N THR A 36 4.42 -3.44 -4.14
CA THR A 36 3.89 -2.45 -5.10
C THR A 36 4.75 -2.28 -6.36
N GLU A 37 6.06 -2.54 -6.26
CA GLU A 37 7.00 -2.43 -7.37
C GLU A 37 7.10 -3.72 -8.20
N ASN A 38 6.97 -4.89 -7.56
CA ASN A 38 7.34 -6.17 -8.18
C ASN A 38 6.18 -7.17 -8.31
N HIS A 39 5.11 -7.01 -7.54
CA HIS A 39 4.05 -8.02 -7.46
C HIS A 39 2.69 -7.47 -7.88
N LEU A 40 2.23 -6.42 -7.23
CA LEU A 40 0.94 -5.80 -7.44
C LEU A 40 0.89 -5.00 -8.74
N LYS A 41 -0.21 -5.10 -9.47
CA LYS A 41 -0.42 -4.33 -10.70
C LYS A 41 -1.11 -3.02 -10.38
N LYS A 42 -0.45 -1.88 -10.64
CA LYS A 42 -1.06 -0.56 -10.50
C LYS A 42 -2.23 -0.42 -11.47
N MET A 43 -3.42 -0.13 -10.94
CA MET A 43 -4.65 0.05 -11.70
C MET A 43 -4.99 1.53 -11.93
N GLY A 44 -4.57 2.40 -11.01
CA GLY A 44 -4.85 3.83 -11.11
C GLY A 44 -4.44 4.62 -9.87
N VAL A 45 -4.66 5.92 -9.93
CA VAL A 45 -4.50 6.84 -8.80
C VAL A 45 -5.82 7.57 -8.59
N ASP A 46 -6.11 7.96 -7.35
CA ASP A 46 -7.33 8.71 -7.07
C ASP A 46 -7.21 10.16 -7.60
N LYS A 47 -8.30 10.93 -7.50
CA LYS A 47 -8.32 12.33 -7.96
C LYS A 47 -7.31 13.22 -7.24
N SER A 48 -6.96 12.90 -5.98
CA SER A 48 -5.99 13.66 -5.22
C SER A 48 -4.53 13.29 -5.55
N GLY A 49 -4.32 12.12 -6.18
CA GLY A 49 -3.00 11.57 -6.49
C GLY A 49 -2.29 10.93 -5.29
N TRP A 50 -2.93 10.93 -4.12
CA TRP A 50 -2.35 10.40 -2.87
C TRP A 50 -2.61 8.92 -2.67
N GLU A 51 -3.75 8.42 -3.17
CA GLU A 51 -4.11 7.03 -3.07
C GLU A 51 -3.83 6.33 -4.40
N ILE A 52 -3.29 5.12 -4.32
CA ILE A 52 -2.99 4.30 -5.51
C ILE A 52 -3.75 2.99 -5.41
N LEU A 53 -4.51 2.68 -6.46
CA LEU A 53 -5.20 1.41 -6.59
C LEU A 53 -4.28 0.39 -7.26
N TYR A 54 -4.24 -0.80 -6.68
CA TYR A 54 -3.51 -1.96 -7.14
C TYR A 54 -4.43 -3.17 -7.24
N ARG A 55 -4.04 -4.14 -8.06
CA ARG A 55 -4.68 -5.45 -8.15
C ARG A 55 -3.64 -6.53 -7.92
N ASP A 56 -3.97 -7.46 -7.03
CA ASP A 56 -3.20 -8.67 -6.82
C ASP A 56 -3.41 -9.62 -8.02
N PRO A 57 -2.35 -10.01 -8.76
CA PRO A 57 -2.50 -10.91 -9.91
C PRO A 57 -2.79 -12.36 -9.50
N ASN A 58 -2.54 -12.77 -8.26
CA ASN A 58 -2.71 -14.15 -7.81
C ASN A 58 -4.18 -14.47 -7.52
N ASP A 59 -4.89 -13.57 -6.85
CA ASP A 59 -6.26 -13.79 -6.39
C ASP A 59 -7.26 -12.72 -6.87
N GLY A 60 -6.78 -11.66 -7.52
CA GLY A 60 -7.61 -10.62 -8.10
C GLY A 60 -8.12 -9.58 -7.11
N ARG A 61 -7.79 -9.66 -5.82
CA ARG A 61 -8.19 -8.66 -4.81
C ARG A 61 -7.64 -7.28 -5.16
N LEU A 62 -8.43 -6.27 -4.84
CA LEU A 62 -8.04 -4.87 -5.02
C LEU A 62 -7.41 -4.35 -3.73
N TRP A 63 -6.30 -3.66 -3.88
CA TRP A 63 -5.51 -3.10 -2.80
C TRP A 63 -5.35 -1.62 -3.01
N ILE A 64 -5.50 -0.84 -1.96
CA ILE A 64 -5.24 0.59 -1.97
C ILE A 64 -3.98 0.88 -1.15
N LYS A 65 -3.05 1.65 -1.71
CA LYS A 65 -1.89 2.21 -1.01
C LYS A 65 -2.19 3.65 -0.62
N TRP A 66 -1.91 4.02 0.62
CA TRP A 66 -1.92 5.40 1.08
C TRP A 66 -0.90 5.64 2.19
N PHE A 67 -0.74 6.89 2.60
CA PHE A 67 0.21 7.31 3.64
C PHE A 67 -0.55 7.97 4.80
N PRO A 68 -0.90 7.23 5.88
CA PRO A 68 -1.72 7.76 6.97
C PRO A 68 -1.04 8.88 7.78
N GLN A 69 0.29 9.02 7.64
CA GLN A 69 1.10 10.03 8.32
C GLN A 69 1.90 10.87 7.31
N SER A 70 1.27 11.20 6.17
CA SER A 70 1.91 11.95 5.07
C SER A 70 2.43 13.34 5.49
N GLU A 71 1.93 13.88 6.61
CA GLU A 71 2.38 15.14 7.22
C GLU A 71 3.81 15.05 7.81
N MET A 72 4.35 13.84 8.01
CA MET A 72 5.72 13.66 8.47
C MET A 72 6.73 14.02 7.37
N GLN A 73 7.80 14.71 7.72
CA GLN A 73 8.95 14.93 6.84
C GLN A 73 9.45 13.57 6.31
N GLY A 74 9.35 13.36 4.99
CA GLY A 74 9.66 12.06 4.36
C GLY A 74 8.46 11.16 4.06
N GLY A 75 7.22 11.60 4.32
CA GLY A 75 6.00 10.97 3.77
C GLY A 75 5.34 9.87 4.62
N GLY A 76 5.79 9.61 5.84
CA GLY A 76 5.21 8.59 6.72
C GLY A 76 5.36 7.14 6.18
N PRO A 77 5.03 6.11 6.97
CA PRO A 77 5.10 4.74 6.49
C PRO A 77 3.90 4.44 5.57
N PRO A 78 4.09 3.69 4.48
CA PRO A 78 2.99 3.30 3.61
C PRO A 78 2.08 2.27 4.28
N GLU A 79 0.81 2.26 3.87
CA GLU A 79 -0.17 1.24 4.25
C GLU A 79 -0.84 0.68 3.00
N LEU A 80 -1.06 -0.65 2.99
CA LEU A 80 -1.88 -1.36 2.02
C LEU A 80 -3.11 -1.94 2.70
N LYS A 81 -4.29 -1.77 2.10
CA LYS A 81 -5.54 -2.39 2.57
C LYS A 81 -6.35 -2.93 1.40
N VAL A 82 -7.02 -4.06 1.61
CA VAL A 82 -8.02 -4.57 0.66
C VAL A 82 -9.20 -3.61 0.63
N ILE A 83 -9.66 -3.31 -0.59
CA ILE A 83 -10.81 -2.47 -0.87
C ILE A 83 -11.80 -3.25 -1.74
N ASP A 84 -13.10 -3.06 -1.52
CA ASP A 84 -14.10 -3.69 -2.37
C ASP A 84 -14.20 -2.97 -3.73
N ALA A 85 -14.74 -3.68 -4.72
CA ALA A 85 -14.84 -3.16 -6.08
C ALA A 85 -15.68 -1.87 -6.15
N ASN A 86 -16.76 -1.74 -5.38
CA ASN A 86 -17.63 -0.56 -5.42
C ASN A 86 -16.93 0.66 -4.85
N GLU A 87 -16.19 0.51 -3.74
CA GLU A 87 -15.38 1.59 -3.19
C GLU A 87 -14.25 1.97 -4.16
N ALA A 88 -13.61 0.99 -4.82
CA ALA A 88 -12.63 1.26 -5.87
C ALA A 88 -13.23 2.02 -7.06
N LYS A 89 -14.45 1.68 -7.52
CA LYS A 89 -15.15 2.43 -8.58
C LYS A 89 -15.37 3.89 -8.20
N LYS A 90 -15.82 4.13 -6.96
CA LYS A 90 -16.11 5.47 -6.45
C LYS A 90 -14.87 6.34 -6.37
N LYS A 91 -13.78 5.81 -5.83
CA LYS A 91 -12.52 6.55 -5.59
C LYS A 91 -11.67 6.73 -6.85
N PHE A 92 -11.60 5.71 -7.69
CA PHE A 92 -10.65 5.63 -8.80
C PHE A 92 -11.29 5.65 -10.19
N SER A 93 -12.62 5.78 -10.27
CA SER A 93 -13.37 5.58 -11.53
C SER A 93 -13.08 4.23 -12.18
N TYR A 94 -12.71 3.23 -11.36
CA TYR A 94 -12.44 1.87 -11.78
C TYR A 94 -13.73 1.23 -12.33
N GLY A 95 -13.72 0.75 -13.58
CA GLY A 95 -14.91 0.27 -14.28
C GLY A 95 -14.57 -0.56 -15.50
#